data_AF-A0A2P8DHG2-F1
#
_entry.id   AF-A0A2P8DHG2-F1
#
_cell.length_a   1.000
_cell.length_b   1.000
_cell.length_c   1.000
_cell.angle_alpha   90.00
_cell.angle_beta   90.00
_cell.angle_gamma   90.00
#
_symmetry.space_group_name_H-M   'P 1'
#
loop_
_entity.id
_entity.type
_entity.pdbx_description
1 polymer ?
#
loop_
_entity_poly.entity_id
_entity_poly.type
_entity_poly.pdbx_seq_one_letter_code
_entity_poly.pdbx_strand_id
1 'polypeptide(L)'
;MAITSDRLQNAVDTLWVLLAVLIWAVIVTYGYGLLALAASEYGDACAPGLAGDSPRIADVHWTVVPPQKTCVLEDGTTRDVAPALSNRIFVGALASSVVCAAVAVRIRNVLRSRDAAEEQHDTDEP
;
A
#
# COMPACT_ATOMS: atom_id res chain seq x y z
N MET A 1 -20.01 -32.16 -10.52
CA MET A 1 -18.75 -31.40 -10.62
C MET A 1 -18.67 -30.36 -9.48
N ALA A 2 -18.85 -30.77 -8.21
CA ALA A 2 -19.06 -29.84 -7.08
C ALA A 2 -17.76 -29.45 -6.33
N ILE A 3 -16.76 -30.34 -6.31
CA ILE A 3 -15.53 -30.19 -5.51
C ILE A 3 -14.66 -29.00 -5.99
N THR A 4 -14.77 -28.61 -7.26
CA THR A 4 -14.04 -27.48 -7.84
C THR A 4 -14.63 -26.12 -7.47
N SER A 5 -15.94 -26.04 -7.20
CA SER A 5 -16.62 -24.77 -6.84
C SER A 5 -16.21 -24.29 -5.45
N ASP A 6 -16.27 -25.18 -4.44
CA ASP A 6 -15.94 -24.84 -3.05
C ASP A 6 -14.49 -24.36 -2.89
N ARG A 7 -13.55 -24.95 -3.62
CA ARG A 7 -12.14 -24.54 -3.61
C ARG A 7 -11.94 -23.16 -4.23
N LEU A 8 -12.68 -22.86 -5.29
CA LEU A 8 -12.58 -21.57 -5.97
C LEU A 8 -13.19 -20.45 -5.12
N GLN A 9 -14.30 -20.75 -4.44
CA GLN A 9 -14.96 -19.81 -3.54
C GLN A 9 -14.09 -19.51 -2.31
N ASN A 10 -13.50 -20.53 -1.69
CA ASN A 10 -12.51 -20.35 -0.62
C ASN A 10 -11.28 -19.53 -1.08
N ALA A 11 -10.82 -19.70 -2.34
CA ALA A 11 -9.70 -18.93 -2.86
C ALA A 11 -10.04 -17.45 -3.03
N VAL A 12 -11.25 -17.13 -3.51
CA VAL A 12 -11.74 -15.75 -3.62
C VAL A 12 -11.89 -15.12 -2.23
N ASP A 13 -12.45 -15.85 -1.27
CA ASP A 13 -12.59 -15.36 0.11
C ASP A 13 -11.22 -15.11 0.76
N THR A 14 -10.26 -16.01 0.54
CA THR A 14 -8.87 -15.83 1.00
C THR A 14 -8.23 -14.57 0.37
N LEU A 15 -8.45 -14.32 -0.92
CA LEU A 15 -7.96 -13.11 -1.60
C LEU A 15 -8.58 -11.84 -1.02
N TRP A 16 -9.86 -11.85 -0.65
CA TRP A 16 -10.52 -10.71 0.01
C TRP A 16 -9.97 -10.46 1.42
N VAL A 17 -9.72 -11.52 2.20
CA VAL A 17 -9.09 -11.39 3.51
C VAL A 17 -7.67 -10.82 3.37
N LEU A 18 -6.88 -11.33 2.43
CA LEU A 18 -5.54 -10.79 2.14
C LEU A 18 -5.59 -9.33 1.70
N LEU A 19 -6.54 -8.97 0.83
CA LEU A 19 -6.74 -7.59 0.41
C LEU A 19 -7.04 -6.68 1.62
N ALA A 20 -7.96 -7.09 2.51
CA ALA A 20 -8.30 -6.32 3.70
C ALA A 20 -7.08 -6.14 4.64
N VAL A 21 -6.30 -7.20 4.84
CA VAL A 21 -5.06 -7.15 5.64
C VAL A 21 -4.04 -6.19 5.01
N LEU A 22 -3.86 -6.24 3.70
CA LEU A 22 -2.93 -5.35 2.98
C LEU A 22 -3.39 -3.89 3.03
N ILE A 23 -4.69 -3.62 2.85
CA ILE A 23 -5.25 -2.28 3.00
C ILE A 23 -5.02 -1.76 4.42
N TRP A 24 -5.25 -2.59 5.42
CA TRP A 24 -5.00 -2.21 6.81
C TRP A 24 -3.53 -1.89 7.07
N ALA A 25 -2.60 -2.70 6.54
CA ALA A 25 -1.17 -2.43 6.62
C ALA A 25 -0.79 -1.10 5.93
N VAL A 26 -1.39 -0.77 4.78
CA VAL A 26 -1.22 0.51 4.09
C VAL A 26 -1.70 1.66 4.98
N ILE A 27 -2.88 1.56 5.59
CA ILE A 27 -3.44 2.58 6.48
C ILE A 27 -2.53 2.81 7.69
N VAL A 28 -2.08 1.74 8.34
CA VAL A 28 -1.23 1.83 9.54
C VAL A 28 0.13 2.44 9.20
N THR A 29 0.77 2.00 8.12
CA THR A 29 2.08 2.55 7.70
C THR A 29 1.98 4.00 7.25
N TYR A 30 0.92 4.36 6.53
CA TYR A 30 0.66 5.74 6.14
C TYR A 30 0.35 6.64 7.34
N GLY A 31 -0.51 6.17 8.26
CA GLY A 31 -0.84 6.87 9.50
C GLY A 31 0.38 7.08 10.39
N TYR A 32 1.24 6.07 10.51
CA TYR A 32 2.52 6.20 11.20
C TYR A 32 3.44 7.23 10.52
N GLY A 33 3.53 7.21 9.18
CA GLY A 33 4.28 8.21 8.42
C GLY A 33 3.77 9.63 8.67
N LEU A 34 2.46 9.84 8.60
CA LEU A 34 1.85 11.14 8.92
C LEU A 34 2.05 11.55 10.37
N LEU A 35 1.96 10.62 11.32
CA LEU A 35 2.21 10.92 12.73
C LEU A 35 3.68 11.28 12.96
N ALA A 36 4.62 10.59 12.33
CA ALA A 36 6.05 10.92 12.39
C ALA A 36 6.33 12.29 11.76
N LEU A 37 5.64 12.63 10.67
CA LEU A 37 5.72 13.96 10.04
C LEU A 37 5.12 15.05 10.96
N ALA A 38 3.96 14.80 11.57
CA ALA A 38 3.24 15.75 12.42
C ALA A 38 3.90 15.94 13.79
N ALA A 39 4.42 14.87 14.39
CA ALA A 39 5.19 14.92 15.63
C ALA A 39 6.57 15.57 15.42
N SER A 40 7.06 15.61 14.18
CA SER A 40 8.21 16.44 13.83
C SER A 40 7.78 17.91 13.67
N GLU A 41 7.57 18.58 14.80
CA GLU A 41 7.51 20.05 14.80
C GLU A 41 8.73 20.57 14.03
N TYR A 42 8.52 21.59 13.20
CA TYR A 42 9.34 21.99 12.05
C TYR A 42 10.84 22.28 12.32
N GLY A 43 11.34 22.12 13.55
CA GLY A 43 12.76 22.18 13.91
C GLY A 43 13.37 20.85 14.38
N ASP A 44 12.68 20.04 15.19
CA ASP A 44 13.35 19.06 16.06
C ASP A 44 13.84 17.78 15.36
N ALA A 45 13.12 17.27 14.35
CA ALA A 45 13.52 16.03 13.68
C ALA A 45 14.67 16.20 12.66
N CYS A 46 14.89 17.42 12.17
CA CYS A 46 16.10 17.78 11.43
C CYS A 46 17.20 18.32 12.38
N ALA A 47 16.91 18.47 13.68
CA ALA A 47 17.82 19.00 14.69
C ALA A 47 18.39 17.97 15.71
N PRO A 48 18.54 16.66 15.44
CA PRO A 48 19.27 15.80 16.38
C PRO A 48 20.77 16.08 16.20
N GLY A 49 21.24 17.21 16.73
CA GLY A 49 22.63 17.64 16.55
C GLY A 49 22.99 19.06 16.93
N LEU A 50 22.19 19.84 17.70
CA LEU A 50 22.65 21.11 18.29
C LEU A 50 23.72 20.93 19.41
N ALA A 51 24.61 19.95 19.24
CA ALA A 51 25.94 19.97 19.85
C ALA A 51 26.88 20.74 18.91
N GLY A 52 26.92 22.06 19.07
CA GLY A 52 28.11 22.89 18.81
C GLY A 52 28.50 23.27 17.38
N ASP A 53 28.23 22.48 16.33
CA ASP A 53 28.80 22.74 14.98
C ASP A 53 28.02 22.13 13.80
N SER A 54 26.73 21.82 13.97
CA SER A 54 25.94 21.17 12.91
C SER A 54 25.65 22.12 11.73
N PRO A 55 25.78 21.68 10.47
CA PRO A 55 25.48 22.50 9.30
C PRO A 55 24.02 22.96 9.34
N ARG A 56 23.79 24.22 8.95
CA ARG A 56 22.43 24.76 8.93
C ARG A 56 21.61 24.02 7.85
N ILE A 57 20.31 23.93 8.10
CA ILE A 57 19.35 23.37 7.15
C ILE A 57 19.13 24.43 6.07
N ALA A 58 19.41 24.07 4.81
CA ALA A 58 19.18 24.93 3.66
C ALA A 58 17.73 24.83 3.17
N ASP A 59 17.16 23.61 3.16
CA ASP A 59 15.81 23.38 2.67
C ASP A 59 15.19 22.11 3.29
N VAL A 60 13.86 22.02 3.29
CA VAL A 60 13.10 20.86 3.77
C VAL A 60 12.11 20.42 2.69
N HIS A 61 12.38 19.26 2.11
CA HIS A 61 11.49 18.64 1.14
C HIS A 61 10.53 17.68 1.83
N TRP A 62 9.24 17.84 1.54
CA TRP A 62 8.17 16.99 2.02
C TRP A 62 7.47 16.31 0.85
N THR A 63 7.23 15.01 0.98
CA THR A 63 6.43 14.22 0.04
C THR A 63 5.28 13.59 0.80
N VAL A 64 4.07 13.65 0.23
CA VAL A 64 2.86 13.11 0.84
C VAL A 64 2.70 11.62 0.51
N VAL A 65 3.10 11.21 -0.69
CA VAL A 65 3.00 9.82 -1.16
C VAL A 65 4.28 9.43 -1.89
N PRO A 66 5.14 8.61 -1.27
CA PRO A 66 5.08 8.13 0.11
C PRO A 66 5.34 9.26 1.14
N PRO A 67 4.78 9.18 2.36
CA PRO A 67 5.02 10.18 3.40
C PRO A 67 6.50 10.18 3.80
N GLN A 68 7.24 11.18 3.34
CA GLN A 68 8.69 11.32 3.55
C GLN A 68 9.05 12.78 3.78
N LYS A 69 10.00 13.02 4.68
CA LYS A 69 10.59 14.33 4.96
C LYS A 69 12.10 14.20 4.82
N THR A 70 12.68 15.05 3.98
CA THR A 70 14.10 15.06 3.66
C THR A 70 14.64 16.44 4.01
N CYS A 71 15.65 16.49 4.90
CA CYS A 71 16.35 17.73 5.25
C CYS A 71 17.56 17.87 4.32
N VAL A 72 17.68 19.00 3.64
CA VAL A 72 18.85 19.36 2.83
C VAL A 72 19.72 20.30 3.65
N LEU A 73 20.98 19.95 3.87
CA LEU A 73 21.95 20.76 4.60
C LEU A 73 22.64 21.75 3.64
N GLU A 74 23.21 22.84 4.19
CA GLU A 74 23.96 23.84 3.40
C GLU A 74 25.17 23.27 2.65
N ASP A 75 25.73 22.15 3.11
CA ASP A 75 26.81 21.41 2.43
C ASP A 75 26.31 20.54 1.26
N GLY A 76 25.00 20.54 1.01
CA GLY A 76 24.34 19.75 -0.04
C GLY A 76 24.03 18.30 0.35
N THR A 77 24.31 17.89 1.60
CA THR A 77 23.96 16.55 2.07
C THR A 77 22.47 16.45 2.42
N THR A 78 21.89 15.26 2.22
CA THR A 78 20.45 15.01 2.46
C THR A 78 20.26 13.97 3.55
N ARG A 79 19.40 14.27 4.53
CA ARG A 79 19.01 13.38 5.62
C ARG A 79 17.53 13.05 5.54
N ASP A 80 17.21 11.77 5.40
CA ASP A 80 15.85 11.27 5.49
C ASP A 80 15.41 11.19 6.96
N VAL A 81 14.29 11.82 7.27
CA VAL A 81 13.66 11.78 8.60
C VAL A 81 12.75 10.56 8.74
N ALA A 82 12.17 10.08 7.63
CA ALA A 82 11.34 8.89 7.62
C ALA A 82 12.18 7.62 7.36
N PRO A 83 11.97 6.53 8.12
CA PRO A 83 12.73 5.30 7.91
C PRO A 83 12.43 4.70 6.53
N ALA A 84 13.45 4.51 5.70
CA ALA A 84 13.32 3.94 4.35
C ALA A 84 12.55 2.59 4.29
N LEU A 85 12.52 1.85 5.40
CA LEU A 85 11.77 0.62 5.53
C LEU A 85 10.24 0.82 5.48
N SER A 86 9.70 1.88 6.11
CA SER A 86 8.26 2.13 6.11
C SER A 86 7.74 2.42 4.70
N ASN A 87 8.53 3.17 3.91
CA ASN A 87 8.24 3.46 2.52
C ASN A 87 8.19 2.18 1.66
N ARG A 88 9.18 1.29 1.81
CA ARG A 88 9.19 -0.01 1.11
C ARG A 88 7.98 -0.87 1.46
N ILE A 89 7.59 -0.89 2.74
CA ILE A 89 6.40 -1.64 3.19
C ILE A 89 5.13 -1.03 2.60
N PHE A 90 4.98 0.29 2.62
CA PHE A 90 3.83 1.00 2.05
C PHE A 90 3.67 0.69 0.56
N VAL A 91 4.73 0.87 -0.24
CA VAL A 91 4.70 0.62 -1.68
C VAL A 91 4.47 -0.87 -1.98
N GLY A 92 5.12 -1.77 -1.24
CA GLY A 92 4.95 -3.22 -1.40
C GLY A 92 3.53 -3.67 -1.08
N ALA A 93 2.95 -3.19 0.01
CA ALA A 93 1.58 -3.51 0.41
C ALA A 93 0.56 -2.95 -0.59
N LEU A 94 0.79 -1.74 -1.12
CA LEU A 94 -0.06 -1.12 -2.12
C LEU A 94 0.00 -1.83 -3.48
N ALA A 95 1.19 -2.24 -3.92
CA ALA A 95 1.31 -3.05 -5.14
C ALA A 95 0.62 -4.41 -4.97
N SER A 96 0.80 -5.06 -3.83
CA SER A 96 0.21 -6.36 -3.53
C SER A 96 -1.32 -6.30 -3.45
N SER A 97 -1.88 -5.24 -2.88
CA SER A 97 -3.33 -5.05 -2.79
C SER A 97 -3.97 -4.89 -4.18
N VAL A 98 -3.33 -4.14 -5.08
CA VAL A 98 -3.78 -4.01 -6.48
C VAL A 98 -3.77 -5.36 -7.19
N VAL A 99 -2.72 -6.17 -7.00
CA VAL A 99 -2.64 -7.51 -7.60
C VAL A 99 -3.75 -8.42 -7.05
N CYS A 100 -3.95 -8.47 -5.73
CA CYS A 100 -5.02 -9.25 -5.12
C CYS A 100 -6.41 -8.84 -5.65
N ALA A 101 -6.68 -7.54 -5.74
CA ALA A 101 -7.94 -7.02 -6.28
C ALA A 101 -8.13 -7.41 -7.76
N ALA A 102 -7.09 -7.24 -8.59
CA ALA A 102 -7.14 -7.57 -10.01
C ALA A 102 -7.42 -9.06 -10.26
N VAL A 103 -6.77 -9.94 -9.49
CA VAL A 103 -6.97 -11.39 -9.58
C VAL A 103 -8.39 -11.76 -9.14
N ALA A 104 -8.86 -11.23 -8.00
CA ALA A 104 -10.21 -11.50 -7.51
C ALA A 104 -11.30 -11.06 -8.50
N VAL A 105 -11.16 -9.86 -9.09
CA VAL A 105 -12.08 -9.35 -10.11
C VAL A 105 -12.04 -10.20 -11.38
N ARG A 106 -10.86 -10.63 -11.83
CA ARG A 106 -10.73 -11.49 -13.01
C ARG A 106 -11.40 -12.84 -12.82
N ILE A 107 -11.23 -13.48 -11.66
CA ILE A 107 -11.88 -14.77 -11.36
C ILE A 107 -13.41 -14.61 -11.36
N ARG A 108 -13.93 -13.57 -10.71
CA ARG A 108 -15.37 -13.29 -10.69
C ARG A 108 -15.95 -13.06 -12.09
N ASN A 109 -15.24 -12.33 -12.94
CA ASN A 109 -15.70 -12.08 -14.31
C ASN A 109 -15.74 -13.36 -15.15
N VAL A 110 -14.76 -14.26 -14.99
CA VAL A 110 -14.75 -15.55 -15.70
C VAL A 110 -15.91 -16.44 -15.27
N LEU A 111 -16.21 -16.50 -13.97
CA LEU A 111 -17.35 -17.28 -13.47
C LEU A 111 -18.67 -16.75 -14.03
N ARG A 112 -18.88 -15.42 -13.94
CA ARG A 112 -20.08 -14.78 -14.48
C ARG A 112 -20.28 -15.05 -15.98
N SER A 113 -19.20 -15.13 -16.75
CA SER A 113 -19.28 -15.45 -18.18
C SER A 113 -19.64 -16.90 -18.48
N ARG A 114 -19.35 -17.84 -17.55
CA ARG A 114 -19.71 -19.25 -17.69
C ARG A 114 -21.17 -19.48 -17.36
N ASP A 115 -21.66 -18.89 -16.29
CA ASP A 115 -23.06 -19.01 -15.87
C ASP A 115 -24.00 -18.50 -16.99
N ALA A 116 -23.64 -17.39 -17.63
CA ALA A 116 -24.39 -16.83 -18.77
C ALA A 116 -24.37 -17.74 -20.02
N ALA A 117 -23.33 -18.57 -20.20
CA ALA A 117 -23.25 -19.50 -21.33
C ALA A 117 -24.06 -20.79 -21.08
N GLU A 118 -24.17 -21.23 -19.83
CA GLU A 118 -24.99 -22.39 -19.45
C GLU A 118 -26.49 -22.07 -19.54
N GLU A 119 -26.91 -20.86 -19.11
CA GLU A 119 -28.31 -20.42 -19.19
C GLU A 119 -28.82 -20.35 -20.65
N GLN A 120 -27.93 -20.03 -21.59
CA GLN A 120 -28.25 -20.00 -23.01
C GLN A 120 -28.29 -21.39 -23.67
N HIS A 121 -27.61 -22.39 -23.08
CA HIS A 121 -27.67 -23.76 -23.58
C HIS A 121 -28.99 -24.45 -23.19
N ASP A 122 -29.51 -24.18 -21.99
CA ASP A 122 -30.75 -24.78 -21.47
C ASP A 122 -32.02 -24.21 -22.15
N THR A 123 -31.93 -23.01 -22.75
CA THR A 123 -33.05 -22.39 -23.48
C THR A 123 -33.18 -22.84 -24.93
N ASP A 124 -32.18 -23.54 -25.49
CA ASP A 124 -32.15 -24.01 -26.87
C ASP A 124 -32.51 -25.50 -27.02
N GLU A 125 -32.84 -26.23 -25.93
CA GLU A 125 -33.28 -27.63 -25.97
C GLU A 125 -34.82 -27.73 -25.83
N PRO A 126 -35.58 -28.01 -26.92
CA PRO A 126 -37.05 -28.11 -26.90
C PRO A 126 -37.59 -29.50 -26.49
#